data_AF-A0A1V5TRS9-F1
#
_entry.id   AF-A0A1V5TRS9-F1
#
_cell.length_a   1.000
_cell.length_b   1.000
_cell.length_c   1.000
_cell.angle_alpha   90.00
_cell.angle_beta   90.00
_cell.angle_gamma   90.00
#
_symmetry.space_group_name_H-M   'P 1'
#
loop_
_entity.id
_entity.type
_entity.pdbx_description
1 polymer ?
#
loop_
_entity_poly.entity_id
_entity_poly.type
_entity_poly.pdbx_seq_one_letter_code
_entity_poly.pdbx_strand_id
1 'polypeptide(L)'
;MIALIFCYCDTPTLKEESIEETFVAAINSIITRKSEIKANYALCLDAITDDSALHAQLEDVNRECSEISTLINNLLTVGSKQKDGIKEINKRYEEHLARHEILQQKRKELSSQIGLLGAKRIQITAFLRELDKLDGLMKEFDPLVFQATVNYIKVNSDCAVIFVFRDGTELSWTIQNGVRKYAKRKKGDCDVSAQTANQEE
;
A
#
# COMPACT_ATOMS: atom_id res chain seq x y z
N MET A 1 -11.46 32.84 6.39
CA MET A 1 -10.02 33.15 6.23
C MET A 1 -9.27 31.84 6.47
N ILE A 2 -8.90 31.12 5.41
CA ILE A 2 -8.19 29.84 5.53
C ILE A 2 -6.72 30.18 5.77
N ALA A 3 -6.26 30.01 7.00
CA ALA A 3 -4.84 30.07 7.31
C ALA A 3 -4.15 28.89 6.61
N LEU A 4 -3.52 29.17 5.46
CA LEU A 4 -2.54 28.28 4.87
C LEU A 4 -1.33 28.26 5.81
N ILE A 5 -1.32 27.30 6.71
CA ILE A 5 -0.14 26.93 7.49
C ILE A 5 0.89 26.46 6.46
N PHE A 6 1.88 27.30 6.16
CA PHE A 6 3.10 26.86 5.49
C PHE A 6 3.86 25.96 6.48
N CYS A 7 3.50 24.68 6.51
CA CYS A 7 4.23 23.67 7.26
C CYS A 7 5.52 23.39 6.48
N TYR A 8 6.65 23.85 7.00
CA TYR A 8 7.96 23.52 6.46
C TYR A 8 8.29 22.08 6.83
N CYS A 9 8.89 21.32 5.92
CA CYS A 9 9.28 19.94 6.19
C CYS A 9 10.50 19.93 7.13
N ASP A 10 10.38 19.27 8.28
CA ASP A 10 11.45 19.19 9.31
C ASP A 10 12.43 18.03 9.06
N THR A 11 12.27 17.28 7.96
CA THR A 11 13.20 16.19 7.61
C THR A 11 14.60 16.72 7.38
N PRO A 12 15.62 16.09 7.99
CA PRO A 12 17.01 16.54 7.88
C PRO A 12 17.53 16.39 6.44
N THR A 13 18.51 17.22 6.08
CA THR A 13 19.27 17.04 4.84
C THR A 13 20.21 15.85 4.99
N LEU A 14 20.03 14.83 4.14
CA LEU A 14 20.87 13.64 4.12
C LEU A 14 21.90 13.73 2.98
N LYS A 15 23.08 13.18 3.23
CA LYS A 15 24.07 12.94 2.17
C LYS A 15 23.81 11.60 1.51
N GLU A 16 24.02 11.54 0.20
CA GLU A 16 23.94 10.32 -0.60
C GLU A 16 24.88 9.24 -0.07
N GLU A 17 26.17 9.55 0.09
CA GLU A 17 27.19 8.63 0.65
C GLU A 17 26.74 7.97 1.97
N SER A 18 26.10 8.75 2.85
CA SER A 18 25.65 8.24 4.15
C SER A 18 24.44 7.31 4.04
N ILE A 19 23.59 7.50 3.02
CA ILE A 19 22.48 6.57 2.72
C ILE A 19 23.04 5.28 2.11
N GLU A 20 24.01 5.40 1.21
CA GLU A 20 24.66 4.26 0.56
C GLU A 20 25.39 3.37 1.58
N GLU A 21 26.20 3.96 2.46
CA GLU A 21 26.91 3.23 3.52
C GLU A 21 25.94 2.53 4.48
N THR A 22 24.86 3.22 4.88
CA THR A 22 23.86 2.62 5.78
C THR A 22 23.04 1.54 5.09
N PHE A 23 22.78 1.66 3.79
CA PHE A 23 22.19 0.59 3.01
C PHE A 23 23.10 -0.65 2.96
N VAL A 24 24.40 -0.48 2.69
CA VAL A 24 25.36 -1.59 2.66
C VAL A 24 25.38 -2.32 4.01
N ALA A 25 25.35 -1.58 5.13
CA ALA A 25 25.22 -2.17 6.45
C ALA A 25 23.88 -2.93 6.65
N ALA A 26 22.77 -2.34 6.22
CA ALA A 26 21.44 -2.94 6.32
C ALA A 26 21.34 -4.23 5.51
N ILE A 27 21.74 -4.24 4.24
CA ILE A 27 21.67 -5.42 3.37
C ILE A 27 22.61 -6.53 3.86
N ASN A 28 23.79 -6.19 4.38
CA ASN A 28 24.71 -7.16 4.98
C ASN A 28 24.10 -7.86 6.21
N SER A 29 23.30 -7.14 7.01
CA SER A 29 22.54 -7.74 8.12
C SER A 29 21.44 -8.72 7.66
N ILE A 30 20.98 -8.58 6.41
CA ILE A 30 20.03 -9.51 5.78
C ILE A 30 20.77 -10.70 5.19
N ILE A 31 21.86 -10.47 4.46
CA ILE A 31 22.69 -11.53 3.84
C ILE A 31 23.18 -12.52 4.90
N THR A 32 23.63 -12.04 6.06
CA THR A 32 24.06 -12.90 7.18
C THR A 32 22.96 -13.82 7.71
N ARG A 33 21.69 -13.38 7.63
CA ARG A 33 20.50 -14.15 8.05
C ARG A 33 19.73 -14.77 6.88
N LYS A 34 20.28 -14.73 5.66
CA LYS A 34 19.60 -15.17 4.42
C LYS A 34 19.05 -16.59 4.51
N SER A 35 19.80 -17.52 5.10
CA SER A 35 19.37 -18.92 5.27
C SER A 35 18.16 -19.05 6.19
N GLU A 36 18.15 -18.32 7.30
CA GLU A 36 17.03 -18.26 8.25
C GLU A 36 15.79 -17.62 7.60
N ILE A 37 15.96 -16.49 6.92
CA ILE A 37 14.87 -15.80 6.22
C ILE A 37 14.24 -16.73 5.18
N LYS A 38 15.07 -17.43 4.38
CA LYS A 38 14.58 -18.38 3.38
C LYS A 38 13.83 -19.55 3.99
N ALA A 39 14.34 -20.11 5.09
CA ALA A 39 13.67 -21.21 5.79
C ALA A 39 12.32 -20.76 6.36
N ASN A 40 12.26 -19.58 6.97
CA ASN A 40 11.04 -19.03 7.53
C ASN A 40 9.97 -18.82 6.45
N TYR A 41 10.33 -18.20 5.32
CA TYR A 41 9.39 -18.03 4.21
C TYR A 41 9.01 -19.36 3.56
N ALA A 42 9.88 -20.37 3.50
CA ALA A 42 9.51 -21.69 3.01
C ALA A 42 8.41 -22.36 3.87
N LEU A 43 8.35 -22.04 5.17
CA LEU A 43 7.34 -22.59 6.08
C LEU A 43 6.00 -21.83 6.02
N CYS A 44 6.04 -20.50 5.85
CA CYS A 44 4.85 -19.66 6.00
C CYS A 44 4.33 -19.05 4.70
N LEU A 45 5.10 -19.03 3.60
CA LEU A 45 4.71 -18.32 2.37
C LEU A 45 3.39 -18.82 1.80
N ASP A 46 3.20 -20.14 1.73
CA ASP A 46 1.94 -20.71 1.26
C ASP A 46 0.79 -20.34 2.21
N ALA A 47 0.99 -20.42 3.52
CA ALA A 47 -0.04 -20.06 4.49
C ALA A 47 -0.45 -18.57 4.43
N ILE A 48 0.48 -17.65 4.17
CA ILE A 48 0.19 -16.21 4.11
C ILE A 48 -0.24 -15.71 2.72
N THR A 49 -0.13 -16.55 1.69
CA THR A 49 -0.52 -16.24 0.29
C THR A 49 -1.53 -17.21 -0.30
N ASP A 50 -2.11 -18.08 0.53
CA ASP A 50 -3.18 -18.99 0.12
C ASP A 50 -4.43 -18.19 -0.25
N ASP A 51 -4.82 -18.27 -1.52
CA ASP A 51 -5.99 -17.64 -2.10
C ASP A 51 -7.08 -18.66 -2.47
N SER A 52 -6.90 -19.94 -2.13
CA SER A 52 -7.82 -21.03 -2.49
C SER A 52 -9.25 -20.79 -1.98
N ALA A 53 -9.38 -20.34 -0.73
CA ALA A 53 -10.68 -20.02 -0.13
C ALA A 53 -11.35 -18.81 -0.80
N LEU A 54 -10.56 -17.80 -1.22
CA LEU A 54 -11.09 -16.63 -1.94
C LEU A 54 -11.54 -17.01 -3.35
N HIS A 55 -10.80 -17.89 -4.02
CA HIS A 55 -11.18 -18.44 -5.30
C HIS A 55 -12.50 -19.23 -5.23
N ALA A 56 -12.65 -20.11 -4.24
CA ALA A 56 -13.91 -20.84 -4.02
C ALA A 56 -15.09 -19.88 -3.79
N GLN A 57 -14.91 -18.85 -2.96
CA GLN A 57 -15.94 -17.82 -2.74
C GLN A 57 -16.25 -17.01 -4.01
N LEU A 58 -15.24 -16.74 -4.84
CA LEU A 58 -15.41 -16.03 -6.10
C LEU A 58 -16.23 -16.87 -7.09
N GLU A 59 -15.98 -18.18 -7.15
CA GLU A 59 -16.77 -19.12 -7.96
C GLU A 59 -18.25 -19.15 -7.52
N ASP A 60 -18.51 -19.21 -6.23
CA ASP A 60 -19.88 -19.15 -5.69
C ASP A 60 -20.59 -17.84 -6.07
N VAL A 61 -19.91 -16.70 -5.90
CA VAL A 61 -20.45 -15.38 -6.28
C VAL A 61 -20.70 -15.29 -7.79
N ASN A 62 -19.85 -15.90 -8.61
CA ASN A 62 -20.04 -15.96 -10.06
C ASN A 62 -21.25 -16.81 -10.44
N ARG A 63 -21.45 -17.94 -9.76
CA ARG A 63 -22.64 -18.79 -9.94
C ARG A 63 -23.91 -18.04 -9.59
N GLU A 64 -23.95 -17.38 -8.42
CA GLU A 64 -25.11 -16.56 -8.02
C GLU A 64 -25.38 -15.40 -9.00
N CYS A 65 -24.33 -14.73 -9.49
CA CYS A 65 -24.48 -13.69 -10.53
C CYS A 65 -25.14 -14.24 -11.80
N SER A 66 -24.75 -15.46 -12.22
CA SER A 66 -25.32 -16.13 -13.39
C SER A 66 -26.80 -16.46 -13.16
N GLU A 67 -27.13 -17.03 -12.00
CA GLU A 67 -28.50 -17.36 -11.61
C GLU A 67 -29.40 -16.11 -11.63
N ILE A 68 -28.97 -14.99 -11.02
CA ILE A 68 -29.76 -13.75 -11.03
C ILE A 68 -29.91 -13.19 -12.45
N SER A 69 -28.87 -13.25 -13.27
CA SER A 69 -28.94 -12.82 -14.67
C SER A 69 -29.99 -13.64 -15.45
N THR A 70 -30.07 -14.95 -15.22
CA THR A 70 -31.12 -15.79 -15.83
C THR A 70 -32.50 -15.42 -15.32
N LEU A 71 -32.67 -15.14 -14.02
CA LEU A 71 -33.94 -14.70 -13.44
C LEU A 71 -34.42 -13.38 -14.06
N ILE A 72 -33.53 -12.40 -14.19
CA ILE A 72 -33.82 -11.12 -14.85
C ILE A 72 -34.27 -11.34 -16.30
N ASN A 73 -33.52 -12.12 -17.08
CA ASN A 73 -33.86 -12.41 -18.48
C ASN A 73 -35.21 -13.12 -18.64
N ASN A 74 -35.51 -14.07 -17.74
CA ASN A 74 -36.80 -14.75 -17.70
C ASN A 74 -37.93 -13.77 -17.38
N LEU A 75 -37.72 -12.87 -16.42
CA LEU A 75 -38.70 -11.85 -16.00
C LEU A 75 -39.02 -10.89 -17.14
N LEU A 76 -38.01 -10.44 -17.90
CA LEU A 76 -38.19 -9.61 -19.10
C LEU A 76 -38.95 -10.37 -20.22
N THR A 77 -38.66 -11.67 -20.39
CA THR A 77 -39.35 -12.51 -21.38
C THR A 77 -40.82 -12.73 -21.05
N VAL A 78 -41.16 -12.89 -19.77
CA VAL A 78 -42.56 -13.04 -19.32
C VAL A 78 -43.30 -11.70 -19.39
N GLY A 79 -42.66 -10.62 -18.92
CA GLY A 79 -43.26 -9.27 -18.94
C GLY A 79 -43.50 -8.72 -20.35
N SER A 80 -42.73 -9.13 -21.35
CA SER A 80 -43.02 -8.78 -22.75
C SER A 80 -44.28 -9.45 -23.31
N LYS A 81 -44.75 -10.55 -22.69
CA LYS A 81 -45.91 -11.33 -23.14
C LYS A 81 -47.21 -11.02 -22.37
N GLN A 82 -47.11 -10.43 -21.18
CA GLN A 82 -48.26 -10.12 -20.31
C GLN A 82 -48.32 -8.60 -20.01
N LYS A 83 -49.45 -7.95 -20.37
CA LYS A 83 -49.69 -6.53 -20.08
C LYS A 83 -50.22 -6.27 -18.65
N ASP A 84 -50.86 -7.26 -18.04
CA ASP A 84 -51.39 -7.16 -16.69
C ASP A 84 -50.31 -7.55 -15.68
N GLY A 85 -50.02 -6.70 -14.68
CA GLY A 85 -49.04 -6.99 -13.63
C GLY A 85 -47.66 -6.32 -13.77
N ILE A 86 -47.50 -5.34 -14.67
CA ILE A 86 -46.24 -4.58 -14.88
C ILE A 86 -45.62 -4.06 -13.58
N LYS A 87 -46.43 -3.60 -12.61
CA LYS A 87 -45.93 -3.12 -11.31
C LYS A 87 -45.22 -4.21 -10.50
N GLU A 88 -45.74 -5.42 -10.49
CA GLU A 88 -45.14 -6.56 -9.77
C GLU A 88 -43.87 -7.05 -10.48
N ILE A 89 -43.88 -7.05 -11.81
CA ILE A 89 -42.71 -7.37 -12.64
C ILE A 89 -41.57 -6.38 -12.36
N ASN A 90 -41.87 -5.06 -12.36
CA ASN A 90 -40.88 -4.03 -12.06
C ASN A 90 -40.31 -4.17 -10.66
N LYS A 91 -41.14 -4.47 -9.66
CA LYS A 91 -40.70 -4.68 -8.28
C LYS A 91 -39.68 -5.83 -8.17
N ARG A 92 -39.97 -6.98 -8.80
CA ARG A 92 -39.06 -8.14 -8.80
C ARG A 92 -37.78 -7.85 -9.59
N TYR A 93 -37.89 -7.09 -10.68
CA TYR A 93 -36.73 -6.65 -11.45
C TYR A 93 -35.80 -5.75 -10.62
N GLU A 94 -36.35 -4.75 -9.93
CA GLU A 94 -35.58 -3.89 -9.02
C GLU A 94 -34.91 -4.69 -7.89
N GLU A 95 -35.60 -5.68 -7.31
CA GLU A 95 -35.03 -6.58 -6.31
C GLU A 95 -33.86 -7.40 -6.86
N HIS A 96 -34.01 -7.99 -8.04
CA HIS A 96 -32.93 -8.73 -8.70
C HIS A 96 -31.77 -7.84 -9.10
N LEU A 97 -32.02 -6.61 -9.56
CA LEU A 97 -30.97 -5.64 -9.85
C LEU A 97 -30.17 -5.27 -8.60
N ALA A 98 -30.85 -4.94 -7.50
CA ALA A 98 -30.19 -4.60 -6.25
C ALA A 98 -29.30 -5.75 -5.75
N ARG A 99 -29.81 -6.99 -5.80
CA ARG A 99 -29.03 -8.17 -5.42
C ARG A 99 -27.84 -8.41 -6.36
N HIS A 100 -28.02 -8.21 -7.66
CA HIS A 100 -26.95 -8.33 -8.64
C HIS A 100 -25.83 -7.28 -8.43
N GLU A 101 -26.18 -6.03 -8.10
CA GLU A 101 -25.20 -4.98 -7.79
C GLU A 101 -24.35 -5.34 -6.56
N ILE A 102 -24.98 -5.86 -5.49
CA ILE A 102 -24.28 -6.33 -4.29
C ILE A 102 -23.29 -7.44 -4.63
N LEU A 103 -23.71 -8.44 -5.40
CA LEU A 103 -22.83 -9.54 -5.83
C LEU A 103 -21.69 -9.06 -6.73
N GLN A 104 -21.95 -8.12 -7.64
CA GLN A 104 -20.89 -7.53 -8.45
C GLN A 104 -19.85 -6.81 -7.62
N GLN A 105 -20.27 -6.08 -6.58
CA GLN A 105 -19.35 -5.42 -5.68
C GLN A 105 -18.50 -6.43 -4.89
N LYS A 106 -19.14 -7.47 -4.35
CA LYS A 106 -18.44 -8.58 -3.67
C LYS A 106 -17.44 -9.28 -4.60
N ARG A 107 -17.81 -9.51 -5.86
CA ARG A 107 -16.92 -10.08 -6.88
C ARG A 107 -15.67 -9.23 -7.10
N LYS A 108 -15.83 -7.91 -7.23
CA LYS A 108 -14.71 -6.97 -7.40
C LYS A 108 -13.79 -7.00 -6.18
N GLU A 109 -14.35 -7.00 -4.99
CA GLU A 109 -13.59 -7.05 -3.74
C GLU A 109 -12.77 -8.35 -3.63
N LEU A 110 -13.40 -9.51 -3.84
CA LEU A 110 -12.72 -10.81 -3.83
C LEU A 110 -11.59 -10.86 -4.87
N SER A 111 -11.86 -10.40 -6.10
CA SER A 111 -10.84 -10.34 -7.15
C SER A 111 -9.67 -9.43 -6.78
N SER A 112 -9.92 -8.32 -6.09
CA SER A 112 -8.87 -7.42 -5.60
C SER A 112 -8.03 -8.09 -4.51
N GLN A 113 -8.65 -8.81 -3.59
CA GLN A 113 -7.94 -9.52 -2.51
C GLN A 113 -7.04 -10.62 -3.07
N ILE A 114 -7.55 -11.42 -4.01
CA ILE A 114 -6.76 -12.43 -4.73
C ILE A 114 -5.55 -11.76 -5.42
N GLY A 115 -5.80 -10.65 -6.13
CA GLY A 115 -4.73 -9.89 -6.78
C GLY A 115 -3.65 -9.40 -5.80
N LEU A 116 -4.04 -8.94 -4.61
CA LEU A 116 -3.11 -8.49 -3.58
C LEU A 116 -2.27 -9.64 -3.01
N LEU A 117 -2.86 -10.81 -2.76
CA LEU A 117 -2.13 -11.99 -2.31
C LEU A 117 -1.15 -12.50 -3.37
N GLY A 118 -1.59 -12.55 -4.64
CA GLY A 118 -0.74 -12.90 -5.77
C GLY A 118 0.43 -11.93 -5.93
N ALA A 119 0.17 -10.61 -5.85
CA ALA A 119 1.22 -9.60 -5.89
C ALA A 119 2.23 -9.76 -4.74
N LYS A 120 1.74 -10.02 -3.52
CA LYS A 120 2.59 -10.27 -2.34
C LYS A 120 3.48 -11.51 -2.56
N ARG A 121 2.93 -12.61 -3.09
CA ARG A 121 3.70 -13.82 -3.41
C ARG A 121 4.80 -13.54 -4.43
N ILE A 122 4.48 -12.83 -5.51
CA ILE A 122 5.46 -12.42 -6.53
C ILE A 122 6.56 -11.55 -5.91
N GLN A 123 6.18 -10.59 -5.07
CA GLN A 123 7.11 -9.66 -4.45
C GLN A 123 8.10 -10.37 -3.50
N ILE A 124 7.61 -11.25 -2.63
CA ILE A 124 8.45 -12.03 -1.71
C ILE A 124 9.36 -12.99 -2.49
N THR A 125 8.81 -13.73 -3.46
CA THR A 125 9.61 -14.68 -4.25
C THR A 125 10.67 -14.00 -5.11
N ALA A 126 10.39 -12.82 -5.67
CA ALA A 126 11.39 -12.01 -6.38
C ALA A 126 12.50 -11.56 -5.42
N PHE A 127 12.14 -11.06 -4.24
CA PHE A 127 13.12 -10.67 -3.22
C PHE A 127 14.03 -11.84 -2.80
N LEU A 128 13.46 -13.02 -2.52
CA LEU A 128 14.24 -14.21 -2.15
C LEU A 128 15.19 -14.64 -3.27
N ARG A 129 14.79 -14.51 -4.54
CA ARG A 129 15.67 -14.77 -5.69
C ARG A 129 16.82 -13.78 -5.79
N GLU A 130 16.57 -12.50 -5.52
CA GLU A 130 17.65 -11.50 -5.49
C GLU A 130 18.60 -11.75 -4.32
N LEU A 131 18.07 -12.09 -3.15
CA LEU A 131 18.91 -12.53 -2.02
C LEU A 131 19.75 -13.74 -2.40
N ASP A 132 19.20 -14.72 -3.13
CA ASP A 132 19.93 -15.90 -3.59
C ASP A 132 21.16 -15.56 -4.45
N LYS A 133 21.10 -14.52 -5.29
CA LYS A 133 22.22 -14.07 -6.14
C LYS A 133 23.34 -13.37 -5.36
N LEU A 134 23.04 -12.86 -4.17
CA LEU A 134 24.04 -12.19 -3.32
C LEU A 134 24.90 -13.27 -2.65
N ASP A 135 26.09 -13.47 -3.21
CA ASP A 135 27.12 -14.37 -2.69
C ASP A 135 28.16 -13.58 -1.89
N GLY A 136 27.94 -13.52 -0.58
CA GLY A 136 28.83 -12.85 0.37
C GLY A 136 28.43 -11.41 0.69
N LEU A 137 29.16 -10.82 1.62
CA LEU A 137 28.92 -9.45 2.10
C LEU A 137 29.24 -8.44 1.00
N MET A 138 28.31 -7.51 0.80
CA MET A 138 28.48 -6.38 -0.10
C MET A 138 29.50 -5.40 0.49
N LYS A 139 30.49 -4.99 -0.31
CA LYS A 139 31.53 -4.03 0.09
C LYS A 139 31.23 -2.61 -0.38
N GLU A 140 30.55 -2.47 -1.51
CA GLU A 140 30.25 -1.20 -2.16
C GLU A 140 28.77 -1.16 -2.53
N PHE A 141 28.20 0.04 -2.61
CA PHE A 141 26.81 0.23 -3.00
C PHE A 141 26.57 -0.18 -4.45
N ASP A 142 25.56 -1.00 -4.69
CA ASP A 142 25.07 -1.34 -6.03
C ASP A 142 23.65 -0.79 -6.22
N PRO A 143 23.45 0.20 -7.12
CA PRO A 143 22.14 0.76 -7.43
C PRO A 143 21.11 -0.29 -7.88
N LEU A 144 21.54 -1.34 -8.59
CA LEU A 144 20.64 -2.39 -9.07
C LEU A 144 20.14 -3.25 -7.93
N VAL A 145 21.03 -3.63 -7.00
CA VAL A 145 20.63 -4.38 -5.80
C VAL A 145 19.73 -3.52 -4.92
N PHE A 146 20.05 -2.24 -4.75
CA PHE A 146 19.20 -1.31 -4.02
C PHE A 146 17.79 -1.25 -4.61
N GLN A 147 17.67 -1.03 -5.92
CA GLN A 147 16.38 -0.97 -6.61
C GLN A 147 15.61 -2.29 -6.52
N ALA A 148 16.31 -3.42 -6.55
CA ALA A 148 15.71 -4.75 -6.53
C ALA A 148 15.27 -5.19 -5.13
N THR A 149 15.95 -4.73 -4.08
CA THR A 149 15.71 -5.20 -2.69
C THR A 149 14.89 -4.22 -1.86
N VAL A 150 15.04 -2.91 -2.07
CA VAL A 150 14.33 -1.87 -1.33
C VAL A 150 13.00 -1.53 -2.01
N ASN A 151 11.95 -1.35 -1.21
CA ASN A 151 10.67 -0.84 -1.66
C ASN A 151 10.65 0.69 -1.55
N TYR A 152 10.87 1.19 -0.34
CA TYR A 152 11.01 2.62 -0.07
C TYR A 152 11.79 2.83 1.24
N ILE A 153 12.18 4.07 1.47
CA ILE A 153 12.88 4.48 2.68
C ILE A 153 12.03 5.53 3.40
N LYS A 154 11.80 5.35 4.70
CA LYS A 154 11.22 6.39 5.57
C LYS A 154 12.35 7.13 6.27
N VAL A 155 12.37 8.45 6.14
CA VAL A 155 13.33 9.33 6.84
C VAL A 155 12.59 10.10 7.92
N ASN A 156 13.02 9.92 9.16
CA ASN A 156 12.47 10.61 10.31
C ASN A 156 13.25 11.89 10.61
N SER A 157 12.63 12.79 11.38
CA SER A 157 13.22 14.09 11.76
C SER A 157 14.45 13.97 12.67
N ASP A 158 14.61 12.84 13.36
CA ASP A 158 15.73 12.49 14.24
C ASP A 158 16.91 11.84 13.49
N CYS A 159 16.91 11.86 12.16
CA CYS A 159 17.90 11.21 11.30
C CYS A 159 17.89 9.67 11.39
N ALA A 160 16.83 9.09 11.96
CA ALA A 160 16.57 7.68 11.82
C ALA A 160 15.99 7.39 10.43
N VAL A 161 16.49 6.34 9.81
CA VAL A 161 16.09 5.89 8.48
C VAL A 161 15.62 4.46 8.57
N ILE A 162 14.41 4.21 8.09
CA ILE A 162 13.80 2.88 8.07
C ILE A 162 13.81 2.41 6.62
N PHE A 163 14.65 1.41 6.34
CA PHE A 163 14.63 0.70 5.07
C PHE A 163 13.48 -0.29 5.08
N VAL A 164 12.53 -0.10 4.18
CA VAL A 164 11.45 -1.05 3.96
C VAL A 164 11.81 -1.87 2.73
N PHE A 165 12.13 -3.14 2.94
CA PHE A 165 12.47 -4.07 1.88
C PHE A 165 11.23 -4.56 1.15
N ARG A 166 11.42 -5.15 -0.04
CA ARG A 166 10.32 -5.67 -0.84
C ARG A 166 9.59 -6.84 -0.18
N ASP A 167 10.22 -7.60 0.72
CA ASP A 167 9.53 -8.63 1.49
C ASP A 167 8.65 -8.08 2.64
N GLY A 168 8.74 -6.77 2.92
CA GLY A 168 8.09 -6.11 4.03
C GLY A 168 8.94 -5.99 5.31
N THR A 169 10.18 -6.50 5.30
CA THR A 169 11.13 -6.33 6.41
C THR A 169 11.46 -4.86 6.58
N GLU A 170 11.36 -4.37 7.81
CA GLU A 170 11.74 -3.00 8.17
C GLU A 170 13.03 -3.03 9.00
N LEU A 171 14.06 -2.31 8.56
CA LEU A 171 15.31 -2.14 9.32
C LEU A 171 15.57 -0.66 9.60
N SER A 172 15.63 -0.30 10.88
CA SER A 172 15.95 1.04 11.33
C SER A 172 17.45 1.23 11.53
N TRP A 173 18.00 2.28 10.94
CA TRP A 173 19.40 2.68 11.09
C TRP A 173 19.48 4.19 11.35
N THR A 174 20.50 4.60 12.10
CA THR A 174 20.79 6.03 12.32
C THR A 174 21.84 6.49 11.32
N ILE A 175 21.53 7.51 10.53
CA ILE A 175 22.49 8.07 9.56
C ILE A 175 23.33 9.15 10.24
N GLN A 176 24.63 9.12 10.01
CA GLN A 176 25.53 10.22 10.37
C GLN A 176 25.24 11.42 9.46
N ASN A 177 24.64 12.49 9.99
CA ASN A 177 24.43 13.71 9.21
C ASN A 177 25.77 14.35 8.83
N GLY A 178 26.16 14.18 7.57
CA GLY A 178 27.25 14.94 6.99
C GLY A 178 26.84 16.39 6.70
N VAL A 179 27.24 17.29 7.60
CA VAL A 179 27.47 18.75 7.43
C VAL A 179 26.31 19.73 7.73
N ARG A 180 26.66 20.61 8.69
CA ARG A 180 26.08 21.87 9.19
C ARG A 180 24.63 21.82 9.69
N LYS A 181 24.48 21.86 11.03
CA LYS A 181 23.31 22.47 11.68
C LYS A 181 23.05 23.81 10.99
N TYR A 182 21.96 23.90 10.24
CA TYR A 182 21.48 25.19 9.78
C TYR A 182 21.07 25.97 11.04
N ALA A 183 21.93 26.87 11.50
CA ALA A 183 21.58 27.78 12.58
C ALA A 183 20.58 28.77 12.01
N LYS A 184 19.28 28.58 12.30
CA LYS A 184 18.24 29.57 12.01
C LYS A 184 18.69 30.91 12.60
N ARG A 185 18.83 31.95 11.77
CA ARG A 185 18.80 33.33 12.28
C ARG A 185 17.45 33.52 12.97
N LYS A 186 17.43 33.85 14.26
CA LYS A 186 16.22 34.36 14.94
C LYS A 186 15.76 35.59 14.15
N LYS A 187 14.63 35.49 13.46
CA LYS A 187 13.94 36.67 12.94
C LYS A 187 13.13 37.21 14.11
N GLY A 188 13.40 38.47 14.44
CA GLY A 188 12.94 39.16 15.65
C GLY A 188 11.42 39.18 15.78
N ASP A 189 11.01 39.47 17.02
CA ASP A 189 9.64 39.67 17.47
C ASP A 189 8.76 40.32 16.39
N CYS A 190 7.67 39.66 16.05
CA CYS A 190 6.56 40.33 15.40
C CYS A 190 5.99 41.31 16.43
N ASP A 191 6.37 42.58 16.31
CA ASP A 191 5.71 43.69 16.98
C ASP A 191 4.20 43.62 16.75
N VAL A 192 3.48 43.31 17.82
CA VAL A 192 2.04 43.52 17.90
C VAL A 192 1.82 44.99 18.23
N SER A 193 1.82 45.86 17.21
CA SER A 193 1.19 47.17 17.34
C SER A 193 -0.23 47.08 16.80
N ALA A 194 -1.15 46.80 17.71
CA ALA A 194 -2.58 46.90 17.50
C ALA A 194 -2.94 48.34 17.08
N GLN A 195 -3.56 48.49 15.91
CA GLN A 195 -4.35 49.67 15.58
C GLN A 195 -5.75 49.44 16.15
N THR A 196 -6.02 49.96 17.34
CA THR A 196 -7.39 50.22 17.80
C THR A 196 -7.92 51.42 17.02
N ALA A 197 -8.86 51.16 16.11
CA ALA A 197 -9.70 52.18 15.51
C ALA A 197 -10.66 52.72 16.58
N ASN A 198 -10.65 54.04 16.76
CA ASN A 198 -11.58 54.78 17.61
C ASN A 198 -12.99 54.72 17.02
N GLN A 199 -13.97 54.37 17.86
CA GLN A 199 -15.38 54.73 17.72
C GLN A 199 -15.86 55.21 19.09
N GLU A 200 -16.22 56.50 19.16
CA GLU A 200 -16.99 57.28 20.16
C GLU A 200 -16.60 58.74 19.79
N GLU A 201 -17.43 59.64 19.27
CA GLU A 201 -18.89 59.86 19.28
C GLU A 201 -19.41 60.34 17.90
#